data_AF-A0A925XQ57-F1
#
_entry.id   AF-A0A925XQ57-F1
#
_cell.length_a   1.000
_cell.length_b   1.000
_cell.length_c   1.000
_cell.angle_alpha   90.00
_cell.angle_beta   90.00
_cell.angle_gamma   90.00
#
_symmetry.space_group_name_H-M   'P 1'
#
loop_
_entity.id
_entity.type
_entity.pdbx_description
1 polymer ?
#
loop_
_entity_poly.entity_id
_entity_poly.type
_entity_poly.pdbx_seq_one_letter_code
_entity_poly.pdbx_strand_id
1 'polypeptide(L)'
;MAKKNRLAAASLAILVGMFGIHKFYLGRSAAGILYLLFCWTGLPGLVGLVEGIVYLFQSDTEFDGKYNVGLVSAPEKFLPDPIETLRRLEGLRQEGLISEQEFELKRRQLLDRIS
;
A
#
# COMPACT_ATOMS: atom_id res chain seq x y z
N MET A 1 0.51 1.59 -15.05
CA MET A 1 0.15 2.86 -14.37
C MET A 1 1.29 3.24 -13.45
N ALA A 2 1.67 4.51 -13.34
CA ALA A 2 2.76 4.94 -12.45
C ALA A 2 2.28 5.02 -10.98
N LYS A 3 3.18 4.73 -10.02
CA LYS A 3 2.91 4.88 -8.58
C LYS A 3 2.66 6.36 -8.28
N LYS A 4 1.57 6.65 -7.57
CA LYS A 4 1.23 8.02 -7.16
C LYS A 4 2.01 8.34 -5.89
N ASN A 5 2.61 9.53 -5.84
CA ASN A 5 3.39 9.99 -4.70
C ASN A 5 2.50 10.76 -3.72
N ARG A 6 2.52 10.36 -2.45
CA ARG A 6 1.78 11.01 -1.35
C ARG A 6 2.13 12.48 -1.20
N LEU A 7 3.42 12.81 -1.22
CA LEU A 7 3.88 14.19 -1.06
C LEU A 7 3.43 15.09 -2.21
N ALA A 8 3.39 14.54 -3.43
CA ALA A 8 2.85 15.26 -4.59
C ALA A 8 1.34 15.50 -4.45
N ALA A 9 0.59 14.50 -4.00
CA ALA A 9 -0.85 14.65 -3.74
C ALA A 9 -1.13 15.69 -2.63
N ALA A 10 -0.32 15.72 -1.57
CA ALA A 10 -0.42 16.68 -0.48
C ALA A 10 -0.11 18.11 -0.94
N SER A 11 0.99 18.31 -1.70
CA SER A 11 1.35 19.63 -2.22
C SER A 11 0.32 20.17 -3.21
N LEU A 12 -0.20 19.31 -4.09
CA LEU A 12 -1.30 19.64 -5.01
C LEU A 12 -2.58 20.03 -4.26
N ALA A 13 -2.89 19.34 -3.17
CA ALA A 13 -4.08 19.62 -2.37
C ALA A 13 -3.97 20.95 -1.59
N ILE A 14 -2.78 21.31 -1.10
CA ILE A 14 -2.56 22.57 -0.38
C ILE A 14 -2.52 23.76 -1.33
N LEU A 15 -1.76 23.65 -2.42
CA LEU A 15 -1.53 24.78 -3.34
C LEU A 15 -2.69 25.01 -4.30
N VAL A 16 -3.31 23.91 -4.77
CA VAL A 16 -4.31 23.94 -5.85
C VAL A 16 -5.59 23.18 -5.48
N GLY A 17 -5.84 22.98 -4.18
CA GLY A 17 -7.00 22.26 -3.66
C GLY A 17 -8.35 22.88 -4.00
N MET A 18 -8.40 24.21 -4.15
CA MET A 18 -9.62 24.93 -4.55
C MET A 18 -10.16 24.47 -5.91
N PHE A 19 -9.27 24.04 -6.81
CA PHE A 19 -9.63 23.51 -8.12
C PHE A 19 -9.80 21.99 -8.12
N GLY A 20 -9.49 21.30 -7.01
CA GLY A 20 -9.60 19.85 -6.90
C GLY A 20 -8.61 19.05 -7.75
N ILE A 21 -7.51 19.66 -8.22
CA ILE A 21 -6.54 19.01 -9.13
C ILE A 21 -5.92 17.76 -8.50
N HIS A 22 -5.71 17.76 -7.18
CA HIS A 22 -5.22 16.60 -6.44
C HIS A 22 -6.12 15.37 -6.56
N LYS A 23 -7.45 15.55 -6.75
CA LYS A 23 -8.37 14.41 -6.99
C LYS A 23 -8.16 13.77 -8.36
N PHE A 24 -7.86 14.58 -9.38
CA PHE A 24 -7.53 14.07 -10.71
C PHE A 24 -6.20 13.32 -10.69
N TYR A 25 -5.20 13.81 -9.95
CA TYR A 25 -3.93 13.12 -9.74
C TYR A 25 -4.13 11.72 -9.11
N LEU A 26 -5.07 11.60 -8.19
CA LEU A 26 -5.41 10.34 -7.51
C LEU A 26 -6.33 9.42 -8.34
N GLY A 27 -6.70 9.80 -9.58
CA GLY A 27 -7.59 9.03 -10.44
C GLY A 27 -9.08 9.12 -10.05
N ARG A 28 -9.44 10.06 -9.18
CA ARG A 28 -10.83 10.32 -8.74
C ARG A 28 -11.44 11.49 -9.51
N SER A 29 -11.54 11.33 -10.83
CA SER A 29 -11.97 12.41 -11.75
C SER A 29 -13.37 12.95 -11.44
N ALA A 30 -14.32 12.10 -11.05
CA ALA A 30 -15.67 12.54 -10.67
C ALA A 30 -15.65 13.50 -9.46
N ALA A 31 -14.83 13.21 -8.45
CA ALA A 31 -14.66 14.09 -7.30
C ALA A 31 -13.94 15.40 -7.67
N GLY A 32 -12.96 15.33 -8.58
CA GLY A 32 -12.30 16.52 -9.11
C GLY A 32 -13.25 17.44 -9.89
N ILE A 33 -14.14 16.87 -10.71
CA ILE A 33 -15.18 17.64 -11.42
C ILE A 33 -16.12 18.31 -10.43
N LEU A 34 -16.52 17.61 -9.37
CA LEU A 34 -17.36 18.20 -8.31
C LEU A 34 -16.65 19.41 -7.67
N TYR A 35 -15.37 19.30 -7.36
CA TYR A 35 -14.58 20.43 -6.82
C TYR A 35 -14.51 21.61 -7.79
N LEU A 36 -14.33 21.36 -9.09
CA LEU A 36 -14.34 22.41 -10.11
C LEU A 36 -15.70 23.11 -10.22
N LEU A 37 -16.81 22.37 -10.11
CA LEU A 37 -18.15 22.97 -10.14
C LEU A 37 -18.43 23.85 -8.93
N PHE A 38 -17.84 23.52 -7.78
CA PHE A 38 -18.00 24.27 -6.53
C PHE A 38 -16.87 25.26 -6.26
N CYS A 39 -15.89 25.42 -7.14
CA CYS A 39 -14.68 26.22 -6.86
C CYS A 39 -15.01 27.70 -6.54
N TRP A 40 -16.05 28.24 -7.17
CA TRP A 40 -16.55 29.60 -6.94
C TRP A 40 -17.13 29.84 -5.53
N THR A 41 -17.49 28.77 -4.81
CA THR A 41 -17.97 28.86 -3.43
C THR A 41 -16.84 29.00 -2.40
N GLY A 42 -15.58 28.74 -2.80
CA GLY A 42 -14.42 28.75 -1.90
C GLY A 42 -14.35 27.56 -0.92
N LEU A 43 -15.45 26.83 -0.69
CA LEU A 43 -15.49 25.63 0.15
C LEU A 43 -14.46 24.56 -0.29
N PRO A 44 -14.31 24.24 -1.61
CA PRO A 44 -13.35 23.24 -2.04
C PRO A 44 -11.90 23.56 -1.65
N GLY A 45 -11.57 24.84 -1.47
CA GLY A 45 -10.25 25.26 -1.00
C GLY A 45 -9.97 24.84 0.44
N LEU A 46 -10.94 25.04 1.34
CA LEU A 46 -10.84 24.61 2.74
C LEU A 46 -10.79 23.08 2.85
N VAL A 47 -11.68 22.39 2.14
CA VAL A 47 -11.70 20.91 2.14
C VAL A 47 -10.39 20.36 1.54
N GLY A 48 -9.91 20.96 0.45
CA GLY A 48 -8.62 20.60 -0.16
C GLY A 48 -7.44 20.81 0.78
N LEU A 49 -7.43 21.90 1.55
CA LEU A 49 -6.39 22.16 2.54
C LEU A 49 -6.39 21.10 3.66
N VAL A 50 -7.56 20.77 4.20
CA VAL A 50 -7.70 19.71 5.22
C VAL A 50 -7.24 18.37 4.66
N GLU A 51 -7.64 18.01 3.44
CA GLU A 51 -7.18 16.79 2.79
C GLU A 51 -5.67 16.78 2.55
N GLY A 52 -5.08 17.92 2.18
CA GLY A 52 -3.64 18.05 2.01
C GLY A 52 -2.88 17.80 3.31
N ILE A 53 -3.36 18.33 4.43
CA ILE A 53 -2.84 18.04 5.77
C ILE A 53 -2.99 16.55 6.08
N VAL A 54 -4.18 15.97 5.86
CA VAL A 54 -4.40 14.54 6.08
C VAL A 54 -3.40 13.69 5.28
N TYR A 55 -3.14 14.01 4.01
CA TYR A 55 -2.14 13.28 3.22
C TYR A 55 -0.71 13.45 3.73
N LEU A 56 -0.36 14.61 4.30
CA LEU A 56 0.95 14.85 4.92
C LEU A 56 1.18 13.99 6.16
N PHE A 57 0.13 13.81 6.99
CA PHE A 57 0.19 13.03 8.23
C PHE A 57 -0.13 11.54 8.04
N GLN A 58 -0.77 11.17 6.93
CA GLN A 58 -1.04 9.77 6.58
C GLN A 58 0.27 9.03 6.26
N SER A 59 0.41 7.77 6.67
CA SER A 59 1.58 6.96 6.32
C SER A 59 1.61 6.56 4.84
N ASP A 60 2.80 6.28 4.29
CA ASP A 60 2.93 5.86 2.90
C ASP A 60 2.22 4.53 2.61
N THR A 61 2.20 3.60 3.58
CA THR A 61 1.48 2.32 3.47
C THR A 61 -0.02 2.50 3.39
N GLU A 62 -0.60 3.39 4.20
CA GLU A 62 -2.03 3.70 4.17
C GLU A 62 -2.42 4.46 2.90
N PHE A 63 -1.55 5.34 2.40
CA PHE A 63 -1.78 6.05 1.14
C PHE A 63 -1.75 5.08 -0.05
N ASP A 64 -0.74 4.21 -0.06
CA ASP A 64 -0.54 3.19 -1.08
C ASP A 64 -1.71 2.20 -1.11
N GLY A 65 -2.19 1.78 0.06
CA GLY A 65 -3.38 0.94 0.21
C GLY A 65 -4.69 1.59 -0.22
N LYS A 66 -4.77 2.92 -0.37
CA LYS A 66 -5.97 3.62 -0.86
C LYS A 66 -5.89 3.99 -2.34
N TYR A 67 -4.72 4.41 -2.82
CA TYR A 67 -4.57 5.04 -4.14
C TYR A 67 -3.66 4.27 -5.11
N ASN A 68 -2.88 3.33 -4.60
CA ASN A 68 -1.95 2.48 -5.36
C ASN A 68 -2.31 0.99 -5.30
N VAL A 69 -3.55 0.61 -4.96
CA VAL A 69 -3.99 -0.79 -4.75
C VAL A 69 -3.58 -1.77 -5.87
N GLY A 70 -3.55 -1.34 -7.13
CA GLY A 70 -3.13 -2.17 -8.28
C GLY A 70 -1.64 -2.12 -8.62
N LEU A 71 -0.85 -1.35 -7.88
CA LEU A 71 0.61 -1.16 -8.04
C LEU A 71 1.38 -1.62 -6.81
N VAL A 72 0.71 -1.65 -5.66
CA VAL A 72 1.17 -2.38 -4.48
C VAL A 72 0.99 -3.85 -4.80
N SER A 73 1.98 -4.42 -5.48
CA SER A 73 2.25 -5.84 -5.44
C SER A 73 2.10 -6.27 -3.98
N ALA A 74 1.21 -7.25 -3.75
CA ALA A 74 0.81 -7.77 -2.44
C ALA A 74 1.89 -7.56 -1.39
N PRO A 75 1.57 -6.96 -0.22
CA PRO A 75 2.51 -6.41 0.75
C PRO A 75 3.66 -7.38 0.87
N GLU A 76 4.81 -7.07 0.21
CA GLU A 76 5.87 -8.02 -0.17
C GLU A 76 5.66 -9.28 0.63
N LYS A 77 4.79 -10.19 0.11
CA LYS A 77 4.26 -11.29 0.94
C LYS A 77 5.50 -11.85 1.51
N PHE A 78 5.70 -11.74 2.84
CA PHE A 78 6.89 -12.18 3.53
C PHE A 78 7.21 -13.50 2.87
N LEU A 79 8.13 -13.47 1.90
CA LEU A 79 8.41 -14.61 1.05
C LEU A 79 9.32 -15.26 2.03
N PRO A 80 8.76 -16.11 2.93
CA PRO A 80 9.42 -16.38 4.17
C PRO A 80 10.78 -16.87 3.73
N ASP A 81 11.81 -16.15 4.19
CA ASP A 81 13.14 -16.48 3.76
C ASP A 81 13.24 -17.99 3.92
N PRO A 82 13.63 -18.74 2.89
CA PRO A 82 13.53 -20.18 2.93
C PRO A 82 14.14 -20.76 4.22
N ILE A 83 15.14 -20.07 4.78
CA ILE A 83 15.74 -20.33 6.09
C ILE A 83 14.77 -20.11 7.27
N GLU A 84 13.96 -19.06 7.29
CA GLU A 84 12.94 -18.83 8.32
C GLU A 84 11.85 -19.92 8.30
N THR A 85 11.46 -20.37 7.10
CA THR A 85 10.49 -21.47 6.97
C THR A 85 11.08 -22.78 7.50
N LEU A 86 12.36 -23.04 7.23
CA LEU A 86 13.09 -24.18 7.80
C LEU A 86 13.18 -24.10 9.33
N ARG A 87 13.47 -22.92 9.89
CA ARG A 87 13.51 -22.70 11.35
C ARG A 87 12.16 -23.04 12.01
N ARG A 88 11.04 -22.64 11.40
CA ARG A 88 9.70 -22.98 11.88
C ARG A 88 9.40 -24.46 11.79
N LEU A 89 9.75 -25.10 10.67
CA LEU A 89 9.60 -26.54 10.49
C LEU A 89 10.41 -27.32 11.52
N GLU A 90 11.62 -26.85 11.86
CA GLU A 90 12.47 -27.47 12.87
C GLU A 90 11.90 -27.37 14.29
N GLY A 91 11.29 -26.23 14.63
CA GLY A 91 10.56 -26.05 15.88
C GLY A 91 9.35 -26.99 16.00
N LEU A 92 8.51 -27.06 14.96
CA LEU A 92 7.34 -27.96 14.94
C LEU A 92 7.72 -29.44 15.07
N ARG A 93 8.86 -29.83 14.48
CA ARG A 93 9.41 -31.18 14.62
C ARG A 93 9.85 -31.44 16.06
N GLN A 94 10.54 -30.49 16.69
CA GLN A 94 10.97 -30.60 18.10
C GLN A 94 9.79 -30.66 19.06
N GLU A 95 8.68 -29.98 18.73
CA GLU A 95 7.43 -30.03 19.49
C GLU A 95 6.62 -31.32 19.24
N GLY A 96 7.07 -32.21 18.34
CA GLY A 96 6.36 -33.44 17.98
C GLY A 96 5.04 -33.20 17.22
N LEU A 97 4.81 -31.97 16.72
CA LEU A 97 3.61 -31.57 15.99
C LEU A 97 3.62 -32.05 14.53
N ILE A 98 4.81 -32.34 13.99
CA ILE A 98 4.97 -32.91 12.65
C ILE A 98 5.92 -34.10 12.68
N SER A 99 5.67 -35.06 11.79
CA SER A 99 6.52 -36.24 11.61
C SER A 99 7.83 -35.87 10.89
N GLU A 100 8.92 -36.58 11.20
CA GLU A 100 10.20 -36.48 10.47
C GLU A 100 10.03 -36.68 8.95
N GLN A 101 9.10 -37.54 8.55
CA GLN A 101 8.81 -37.75 7.13
C GLN A 101 8.16 -36.52 6.47
N GLU A 102 7.24 -35.85 7.17
CA GLU A 102 6.61 -34.61 6.68
C GLU A 102 7.61 -33.44 6.66
N PHE A 103 8.52 -33.40 7.64
CA PHE A 103 9.60 -32.42 7.71
C PHE A 103 10.55 -32.55 6.52
N GLU A 104 11.07 -33.76 6.25
CA GLU A 104 12.01 -34.03 5.16
C GLU A 104 11.42 -33.69 3.78
N LEU A 105 10.13 -33.97 3.56
CA LEU A 105 9.43 -33.60 2.33
C LEU A 105 9.36 -32.08 2.14
N LYS A 106 8.96 -31.34 3.17
CA LYS A 106 8.85 -29.87 3.11
C LYS A 106 10.22 -29.20 3.01
N ARG A 107 11.23 -29.74 3.71
CA ARG A 107 12.62 -29.28 3.64
C ARG A 107 13.20 -29.43 2.23
N ARG A 108 13.00 -30.58 1.58
CA ARG A 108 13.41 -30.78 0.17
C ARG A 108 12.72 -29.81 -0.77
N GLN A 109 11.40 -29.62 -0.62
CA GLN A 109 10.65 -28.65 -1.41
C GLN A 109 11.17 -27.23 -1.28
N LEU A 110 11.69 -26.86 -0.09
CA LEU A 110 12.28 -25.55 0.15
C LEU A 110 13.69 -25.43 -0.44
N LEU A 111 14.52 -26.47 -0.32
CA LEU A 111 15.87 -26.47 -0.88
C LEU A 111 15.87 -26.36 -2.43
N ASP A 112 14.90 -27.00 -3.08
CA ASP A 112 14.73 -26.95 -4.55
C ASP A 112 14.36 -25.55 -5.08
N ARG A 113 13.70 -24.72 -4.25
CA ARG A 113 13.32 -23.34 -4.63
C ARG A 113 14.47 -22.32 -4.56
N ILE A 114 15.58 -22.67 -3.91
CA ILE A 114 16.74 -21.79 -3.69
C ILE A 114 17.90 -22.17 -4.61
N SER A 115 17.95 -23.44 -5.05
CA SER A 115 18.90 -23.93 -6.04
C SER A 115 18.56 -23.47 -7.46
#